data_AF-A0AA43AZP7-F1
#
_entry.id   AF-A0AA43AZP7-F1
#
_cell.length_a   1.000
_cell.length_b   1.000
_cell.length_c   1.000
_cell.angle_alpha   90.00
_cell.angle_beta   90.00
_cell.angle_gamma   90.00
#
_symmetry.space_group_name_H-M   'P 1'
#
loop_
_entity.id
_entity.type
_entity.pdbx_description
1 polymer ?
#
loop_
_entity_poly.entity_id
_entity_poly.type
_entity_poly.pdbx_seq_one_letter_code
_entity_poly.pdbx_strand_id
1 'polypeptide(L)'
;MSHPFRNAALALALATLAGNAAAEGAFAQLYAARPPAGSSFVRIVNPDAAPLRVQIANGPAQEPGAAKPATTYAIVRGNQPFNVLVDGKPAASLQVPPDTFSTLVPRRSDGKLTFAVIDDSNGTQDALKAELRFYNLAADCAAGQLGVSPSGPALFQDVKPGASAARAINPVSATLAAGCGAAASPALPLPALQPGDHYSLFLTGTAAAPVLRGQVSATDPYSR
;
A
#
# COMPACT_ATOMS: atom_id res chain seq x y z
N MET A 1 62.85 32.70 -35.10
CA MET A 1 61.57 32.20 -35.66
C MET A 1 60.81 31.47 -34.55
N SER A 2 59.64 32.01 -34.21
CA SER A 2 58.44 31.31 -33.72
C SER A 2 58.44 30.57 -32.35
N HIS A 3 57.88 31.24 -31.34
CA HIS A 3 57.10 30.67 -30.22
C HIS A 3 55.87 29.89 -30.76
N PRO A 4 55.22 28.92 -30.05
CA PRO A 4 54.59 29.19 -28.73
C PRO A 4 54.42 28.05 -27.70
N PHE A 5 54.38 28.49 -26.43
CA PHE A 5 53.46 28.16 -25.32
C PHE A 5 52.75 26.79 -25.26
N ARG A 6 52.66 26.21 -24.05
CA ARG A 6 51.40 26.19 -23.26
C ARG A 6 51.51 25.46 -21.92
N ASN A 7 51.46 26.24 -20.84
CA ASN A 7 50.71 26.06 -19.60
C ASN A 7 50.08 24.67 -19.37
N ALA A 8 50.63 23.92 -18.41
CA ALA A 8 49.90 22.84 -17.77
C ALA A 8 48.87 23.44 -16.81
N ALA A 9 47.63 23.57 -17.29
CA ALA A 9 46.50 24.04 -16.51
C ALA A 9 45.93 22.89 -15.66
N LEU A 10 45.72 23.22 -14.38
CA LEU A 10 44.97 22.48 -13.38
C LEU A 10 43.52 22.27 -13.85
N ALA A 11 43.02 21.03 -13.86
CA ALA A 11 41.60 20.73 -14.02
C ALA A 11 41.15 19.79 -12.90
N LEU A 12 40.69 20.40 -11.81
CA LEU A 12 39.88 19.78 -10.77
C LEU A 12 38.45 19.70 -11.31
N ALA A 13 37.90 18.50 -11.50
CA ALA A 13 36.48 18.31 -11.78
C ALA A 13 35.86 17.43 -10.70
N LEU A 14 34.97 18.06 -9.94
CA LEU A 14 34.13 17.51 -8.89
C LEU A 14 33.30 16.33 -9.40
N ALA A 15 33.39 15.18 -8.73
CA ALA A 15 32.38 14.14 -8.77
C ALA A 15 31.85 13.94 -7.34
N THR A 16 31.00 14.85 -6.89
CA THR A 16 30.31 14.75 -5.61
C THR A 16 28.84 14.40 -5.83
N LEU A 17 28.39 13.43 -5.02
CA LEU A 17 27.01 13.29 -4.49
C LEU A 17 25.94 12.69 -5.40
N ALA A 18 25.98 11.37 -5.61
CA ALA A 18 24.78 10.60 -5.96
C ALA A 18 24.45 9.48 -4.93
N GLY A 19 25.12 9.44 -3.77
CA GLY A 19 25.03 8.33 -2.82
C GLY A 19 24.21 8.56 -1.54
N ASN A 20 23.71 9.76 -1.27
CA ASN A 20 23.23 10.10 0.10
C ASN A 20 21.72 9.96 0.33
N ALA A 21 20.89 9.86 -0.70
CA ALA A 21 19.43 9.85 -0.52
C ALA A 21 18.93 8.62 0.27
N ALA A 22 19.57 7.45 0.09
CA ALA A 22 19.20 6.24 0.81
C ALA A 22 19.67 6.25 2.28
N ALA A 23 20.83 6.86 2.57
CA ALA A 23 21.35 6.96 3.92
C ALA A 23 20.55 7.96 4.77
N GLU A 24 20.18 9.12 4.20
CA GLU A 24 19.35 10.12 4.89
C GLU A 24 17.97 9.57 5.29
N GLY A 25 17.33 8.77 4.43
CA GLY A 25 16.03 8.15 4.73
C GLY A 25 16.07 7.18 5.92
N ALA A 26 17.14 6.39 6.04
CA ALA A 26 17.33 5.45 7.15
C ALA A 26 17.59 6.18 8.49
N PHE A 27 18.39 7.26 8.47
CA PHE A 27 18.60 8.08 9.66
C PHE A 27 17.34 8.85 10.08
N ALA A 28 16.56 9.38 9.13
CA ALA A 28 15.30 10.07 9.42
C ALA A 28 14.26 9.16 10.11
N GLN A 29 14.22 7.87 9.77
CA GLN A 29 13.35 6.89 10.44
C GLN A 29 13.74 6.61 11.90
N LEU A 30 15.03 6.64 12.24
CA LEU A 30 15.49 6.39 13.61
C LEU A 30 15.04 7.48 14.60
N TYR A 31 14.86 8.71 14.11
CA TYR A 31 14.41 9.85 14.91
C TYR A 31 12.93 10.17 14.74
N ALA A 32 12.20 9.43 13.88
CA ALA A 32 10.76 9.61 13.73
C ALA A 32 10.06 9.33 15.06
N ALA A 33 9.12 10.20 15.43
CA ALA A 33 8.29 9.96 16.60
C ALA A 33 7.52 8.65 16.38
N ARG A 34 7.63 7.72 17.34
CA ARG A 34 6.87 6.47 17.30
C ARG A 34 5.49 6.67 17.92
N PRO A 35 4.45 6.05 17.34
CA PRO A 35 3.15 5.94 17.98
C PRO A 35 3.29 5.37 19.42
N PRO A 36 2.43 5.78 20.36
CA PRO A 36 2.41 5.20 21.70
C PRO A 36 2.15 3.68 21.66
N ALA A 37 2.60 2.96 22.68
CA ALA A 37 2.27 1.54 22.83
C ALA A 37 0.74 1.30 22.82
N GLY A 38 0.30 0.20 22.21
CA GLY A 38 -1.13 -0.09 22.04
C GLY A 38 -1.83 0.72 20.94
N SER A 39 -1.06 1.44 20.11
CA SER A 39 -1.61 2.05 18.90
C SER A 39 -1.93 1.00 17.84
N SER A 40 -2.82 1.33 16.92
CA SER A 40 -3.20 0.48 15.79
C SER A 40 -3.26 1.30 14.52
N PHE A 41 -3.15 0.62 13.38
CA PHE A 41 -2.98 1.25 12.08
C PHE A 41 -4.17 0.91 11.20
N VAL A 42 -4.97 1.92 10.87
CA VAL A 42 -6.22 1.74 10.14
C VAL A 42 -6.18 2.53 8.84
N ARG A 43 -6.49 1.89 7.71
CA ARG A 43 -6.65 2.58 6.43
C ARG A 43 -8.02 2.30 5.82
N ILE A 44 -8.40 3.09 4.82
CA ILE A 44 -9.55 2.81 3.97
C ILE A 44 -9.06 2.43 2.58
N VAL A 45 -9.67 1.39 2.01
CA VAL A 45 -9.51 1.02 0.60
C VAL A 45 -10.84 1.14 -0.11
N ASN A 46 -10.92 2.02 -1.10
CA ASN A 46 -12.10 2.19 -1.95
C ASN A 46 -11.96 1.31 -3.21
N PRO A 47 -12.77 0.23 -3.35
CA PRO A 47 -12.72 -0.63 -4.53
C PRO A 47 -13.44 -0.01 -5.74
N ASP A 48 -14.24 1.04 -5.54
CA ASP A 48 -15.03 1.68 -6.58
C ASP A 48 -14.19 2.60 -7.47
N ALA A 49 -14.65 2.81 -8.71
CA ALA A 49 -13.99 3.73 -9.62
C ALA A 49 -14.14 5.20 -9.20
N ALA A 50 -15.31 5.55 -8.64
CA ALA A 50 -15.59 6.89 -8.14
C ALA A 50 -14.78 7.15 -6.85
N PRO A 51 -14.00 8.24 -6.77
CA PRO A 51 -13.27 8.58 -5.56
C PRO A 51 -14.20 8.84 -4.37
N LEU A 52 -13.71 8.58 -3.17
CA LEU A 52 -14.46 8.80 -1.92
C LEU A 52 -13.59 9.60 -0.96
N ARG A 53 -13.99 10.82 -0.61
CA ARG A 53 -13.24 11.62 0.37
C ARG A 53 -13.52 11.09 1.77
N VAL A 54 -12.47 10.60 2.43
CA VAL A 54 -12.54 9.97 3.75
C VAL A 54 -11.54 10.57 4.71
N GLN A 55 -11.83 10.46 6.01
CA GLN A 55 -10.90 10.79 7.08
C GLN A 55 -11.07 9.77 8.21
N ILE A 56 -9.96 9.31 8.79
CA ILE A 56 -9.97 8.35 9.91
C ILE A 56 -9.45 9.07 11.14
N ALA A 57 -10.22 9.05 12.22
CA ALA A 57 -9.91 9.73 13.48
C ALA A 57 -9.49 11.20 13.21
N ASN A 58 -8.29 11.58 13.67
CA ASN A 58 -7.71 12.90 13.48
C ASN A 58 -6.65 12.93 12.36
N GLY A 59 -6.55 11.87 11.55
CA GLY A 59 -5.65 11.83 10.39
C GLY A 59 -6.08 12.82 9.29
N PRO A 60 -5.27 13.01 8.23
CA PRO A 60 -5.62 13.88 7.12
C PRO A 60 -6.79 13.31 6.32
N ALA A 61 -7.60 14.20 5.74
CA ALA A 61 -8.59 13.80 4.74
C ALA A 61 -7.88 13.35 3.46
N GLN A 62 -8.30 12.21 2.91
CA GLN A 62 -7.74 11.57 1.73
C GLN A 62 -8.85 11.15 0.77
N GLU A 63 -8.53 10.95 -0.50
CA GLU A 63 -9.53 10.66 -1.53
C GLU A 63 -9.12 9.42 -2.37
N PRO A 64 -9.22 8.20 -1.79
CA PRO A 64 -8.96 6.97 -2.52
C PRO A 64 -9.93 6.76 -3.68
N GLY A 65 -9.41 6.25 -4.80
CA GLY A 65 -10.17 5.94 -6.02
C GLY A 65 -9.41 5.00 -6.95
N ALA A 66 -9.85 4.88 -8.21
CA ALA A 66 -9.41 3.83 -9.13
C ALA A 66 -7.88 3.67 -9.32
N ALA A 67 -7.12 4.77 -9.32
CA ALA A 67 -5.66 4.74 -9.54
C ALA A 67 -4.87 4.53 -8.24
N LYS A 68 -5.38 5.05 -7.12
CA LYS A 68 -4.79 4.95 -5.78
C LYS A 68 -5.90 4.50 -4.82
N PRO A 69 -6.18 3.19 -4.74
CA PRO A 69 -7.36 2.69 -4.03
C PRO A 69 -7.29 2.86 -2.52
N ALA A 70 -6.10 3.04 -1.94
CA ALA A 70 -5.90 3.04 -0.50
C ALA A 70 -5.46 4.41 0.04
N THR A 71 -5.94 4.76 1.23
CA THR A 71 -5.33 5.79 2.06
C THR A 71 -4.00 5.30 2.62
N THR A 72 -3.21 6.21 3.18
CA THR A 72 -2.22 5.85 4.21
C THR A 72 -2.92 5.27 5.45
N TYR A 73 -2.17 4.57 6.30
CA TYR A 73 -2.65 4.13 7.60
C TYR A 73 -2.70 5.30 8.57
N ALA A 74 -3.89 5.60 9.09
CA ALA A 74 -4.06 6.45 10.25
C ALA A 74 -3.70 5.69 11.52
N ILE A 75 -3.12 6.41 12.48
CA ILE A 75 -2.76 5.88 13.78
C ILE A 75 -3.93 6.15 14.74
N VAL A 76 -4.48 5.09 15.31
CA VAL A 76 -5.57 5.15 16.29
C VAL A 76 -5.14 4.48 17.60
N ARG A 77 -5.83 4.77 18.70
CA ARG A 77 -5.62 4.04 19.95
C ARG A 77 -6.40 2.73 19.91
N GLY A 78 -5.73 1.61 20.18
CA GLY A 78 -6.36 0.32 20.33
C GLY A 78 -7.42 0.33 21.43
N ASN A 79 -8.48 -0.43 21.22
CA ASN A 79 -9.63 -0.53 22.11
C ASN A 79 -10.33 0.80 22.46
N GLN A 80 -10.10 1.87 21.69
CA GLN A 80 -10.85 3.11 21.81
C GLN A 80 -11.65 3.39 20.53
N PRO A 81 -12.86 3.95 20.65
CA PRO A 81 -13.64 4.32 19.49
C PRO A 81 -12.98 5.47 18.72
N PHE A 82 -13.07 5.42 17.40
CA PHE A 82 -12.67 6.49 16.50
C PHE A 82 -13.71 6.69 15.40
N ASN A 83 -13.81 7.92 14.90
CA ASN A 83 -14.74 8.25 13.83
C ASN A 83 -14.11 8.04 12.46
N VAL A 84 -14.93 7.62 11.50
CA VAL A 84 -14.66 7.75 10.07
C VAL A 84 -15.58 8.84 9.53
N LEU A 85 -14.99 9.85 8.90
CA LEU A 85 -15.72 10.88 8.19
C LEU A 85 -15.75 10.58 6.69
N VAL A 86 -16.87 10.89 6.05
CA VAL A 86 -17.03 10.89 4.59
C VAL A 86 -17.54 12.26 4.20
N ASP A 87 -16.84 12.91 3.25
CA ASP A 87 -17.13 14.29 2.85
C ASP A 87 -17.22 15.26 4.05
N GLY A 88 -16.38 15.02 5.06
CA GLY A 88 -16.32 15.82 6.29
C GLY A 88 -17.44 15.54 7.31
N LYS A 89 -18.35 14.61 7.03
CA LYS A 89 -19.46 14.24 7.93
C LYS A 89 -19.21 12.87 8.59
N PRO A 90 -19.57 12.68 9.87
CA PRO A 90 -19.47 11.37 10.50
C PRO A 90 -20.27 10.30 9.74
N ALA A 91 -19.59 9.22 9.36
CA ALA A 91 -20.17 8.10 8.63
C ALA A 91 -20.20 6.81 9.46
N ALA A 92 -19.20 6.61 10.34
CA ALA A 92 -19.15 5.48 11.27
C ALA A 92 -18.32 5.82 12.51
N SER A 93 -18.59 5.11 13.61
CA SER A 93 -17.73 5.02 14.79
C SER A 93 -17.28 3.57 14.94
N LEU A 94 -15.98 3.33 14.91
CA LEU A 94 -15.37 2.00 14.87
C LEU A 94 -14.34 1.85 16.00
N GLN A 95 -13.93 0.62 16.27
CA GLN A 95 -12.88 0.27 17.23
C GLN A 95 -12.10 -0.93 16.68
N VAL A 96 -10.80 -0.95 16.93
CA VAL A 96 -9.90 -2.07 16.58
C VAL A 96 -9.10 -2.52 17.81
N PRO A 97 -8.67 -3.78 17.89
CA PRO A 97 -7.78 -4.24 18.95
C PRO A 97 -6.42 -3.51 18.89
N PRO A 98 -5.71 -3.35 20.02
CA PRO A 98 -4.37 -2.76 20.04
C PRO A 98 -3.38 -3.56 19.19
N ASP A 99 -2.33 -2.88 18.71
CA ASP A 99 -1.21 -3.49 17.99
C ASP A 99 -1.59 -4.24 16.70
N THR A 100 -2.68 -3.80 16.05
CA THR A 100 -3.18 -4.37 14.78
C THR A 100 -2.98 -3.46 13.59
N PHE A 101 -2.98 -4.06 12.40
CA PHE A 101 -3.22 -3.40 11.13
C PHE A 101 -4.59 -3.79 10.60
N SER A 102 -5.38 -2.82 10.15
CA SER A 102 -6.72 -3.09 9.61
C SER A 102 -7.02 -2.24 8.38
N THR A 103 -7.65 -2.86 7.40
CA THR A 103 -8.20 -2.18 6.22
C THR A 103 -9.71 -2.13 6.31
N LEU A 104 -10.27 -0.92 6.21
CA LEU A 104 -11.71 -0.67 6.11
C LEU A 104 -12.11 -0.58 4.63
N VAL A 105 -13.12 -1.33 4.23
CA VAL A 105 -13.66 -1.31 2.86
C VAL A 105 -15.07 -0.75 2.91
N PRO A 106 -15.36 0.41 2.31
CA PRO A 106 -16.69 0.95 2.24
C PRO A 106 -17.60 0.00 1.46
N ARG A 107 -18.79 -0.24 1.99
CA ARG A 107 -19.86 -1.03 1.37
C ARG A 107 -21.13 -0.20 1.37
N ARG A 108 -21.85 -0.22 0.25
CA ARG A 108 -23.18 0.37 0.17
C ARG A 108 -24.20 -0.77 0.12
N SER A 109 -25.08 -0.82 1.11
CA SER A 109 -26.27 -1.69 1.11
C SER A 109 -27.48 -0.80 1.37
N ASP A 110 -28.48 -0.87 0.51
CA ASP A 110 -29.76 -0.16 0.70
C ASP A 110 -29.60 1.35 0.94
N GLY A 111 -28.66 1.97 0.22
CA GLY A 111 -28.33 3.40 0.35
C GLY A 111 -27.53 3.77 1.61
N LYS A 112 -27.27 2.84 2.52
CA LYS A 112 -26.45 3.05 3.71
C LYS A 112 -25.00 2.67 3.45
N LEU A 113 -24.09 3.57 3.81
CA LEU A 113 -22.66 3.29 3.84
C LEU A 113 -22.30 2.56 5.14
N THR A 114 -21.63 1.42 5.00
CA THR A 114 -21.00 0.67 6.09
C THR A 114 -19.54 0.38 5.74
N PHE A 115 -18.77 -0.14 6.69
CA PHE A 115 -17.37 -0.50 6.48
C PHE A 115 -17.16 -1.95 6.88
N ALA A 116 -16.73 -2.78 5.93
CA ALA A 116 -16.20 -4.10 6.23
C ALA A 116 -14.76 -3.97 6.73
N VAL A 117 -14.36 -4.76 7.72
CA VAL A 117 -13.00 -4.74 8.28
C VAL A 117 -12.25 -5.98 7.78
N ILE A 118 -11.06 -5.76 7.26
CA ILE A 118 -10.08 -6.80 6.93
C ILE A 118 -8.93 -6.67 7.93
N ASP A 119 -8.63 -7.75 8.65
CA ASP A 119 -7.46 -7.83 9.52
C ASP A 119 -6.21 -8.09 8.68
N ASP A 120 -5.26 -7.17 8.75
CA ASP A 120 -4.00 -7.22 8.01
C ASP A 120 -2.80 -7.57 8.89
N SER A 121 -3.04 -8.03 10.12
CA SER A 121 -1.98 -8.27 11.11
C SER A 121 -1.14 -9.52 10.83
N ASN A 122 -1.55 -10.39 9.90
CA ASN A 122 -0.85 -11.63 9.54
C ASN A 122 0.38 -11.45 8.62
N GLY A 123 0.99 -10.27 8.60
CA GLY A 123 2.16 -9.94 7.76
C GLY A 123 3.48 -10.54 8.25
N THR A 124 4.47 -10.54 7.37
CA THR A 124 5.86 -10.92 7.69
C THR A 124 6.59 -9.78 8.40
N GLN A 125 7.41 -10.11 9.41
CA GLN A 125 8.27 -9.12 10.11
C GLN A 125 9.73 -9.14 9.63
N ASP A 126 10.01 -9.80 8.50
CA ASP A 126 11.36 -9.84 7.90
C ASP A 126 11.67 -8.52 7.19
N ALA A 127 12.31 -7.59 7.90
CA ALA A 127 12.71 -6.28 7.39
C ALA A 127 13.73 -6.32 6.24
N LEU A 128 14.34 -7.48 5.96
CA LEU A 128 15.27 -7.66 4.84
C LEU A 128 14.55 -7.95 3.52
N LYS A 129 13.23 -8.11 3.55
CA LYS A 129 12.39 -8.41 2.39
C LYS A 129 11.33 -7.33 2.19
N ALA A 130 10.84 -7.25 0.96
CA ALA A 130 9.58 -6.56 0.71
C ALA A 130 8.42 -7.51 1.03
N GLU A 131 7.27 -6.96 1.38
CA GLU A 131 6.03 -7.72 1.52
C GLU A 131 5.09 -7.42 0.35
N LEU A 132 4.54 -8.47 -0.26
CA LEU A 132 3.35 -8.36 -1.08
C LEU A 132 2.14 -8.73 -0.25
N ARG A 133 1.08 -7.91 -0.31
CA ARG A 133 -0.22 -8.23 0.27
C ARG A 133 -1.31 -8.14 -0.78
N PHE A 134 -1.98 -9.24 -1.05
CA PHE A 134 -3.04 -9.35 -2.04
C PHE A 134 -4.42 -9.31 -1.36
N TYR A 135 -5.30 -8.46 -1.86
CA TYR A 135 -6.67 -8.29 -1.38
C TYR A 135 -7.65 -8.69 -2.48
N ASN A 136 -8.59 -9.57 -2.14
CA ASN A 136 -9.72 -9.84 -3.02
C ASN A 136 -10.90 -8.95 -2.63
N LEU A 137 -11.09 -7.85 -3.34
CA LEU A 137 -12.18 -6.89 -3.14
C LEU A 137 -13.29 -7.01 -4.18
N ALA A 138 -13.11 -7.85 -5.20
CA ALA A 138 -14.15 -8.22 -6.15
C ALA A 138 -15.17 -9.14 -5.44
N ALA A 139 -16.36 -8.61 -5.14
CA ALA A 139 -17.33 -9.28 -4.28
C ALA A 139 -17.88 -10.59 -4.88
N ASP A 140 -17.95 -10.68 -6.20
CA ASP A 140 -18.38 -11.85 -6.97
C ASP A 140 -17.23 -12.83 -7.27
N CYS A 141 -16.01 -12.54 -6.80
CA CYS A 141 -14.86 -13.41 -6.99
C CYS A 141 -14.65 -14.38 -5.83
N ALA A 142 -15.22 -15.59 -5.90
CA ALA A 142 -15.17 -16.56 -4.81
C ALA A 142 -13.75 -17.02 -4.40
N ALA A 143 -12.81 -17.04 -5.33
CA ALA A 143 -11.43 -17.48 -5.12
C ALA A 143 -10.46 -16.61 -5.94
N GLY A 144 -10.03 -15.50 -5.36
CA GLY A 144 -9.07 -14.59 -6.00
C GLY A 144 -7.68 -15.20 -6.06
N GLN A 145 -6.99 -14.96 -7.17
CA GLN A 145 -5.64 -15.47 -7.42
C GLN A 145 -4.73 -14.33 -7.88
N LEU A 146 -3.43 -14.45 -7.60
CA LEU A 146 -2.41 -13.52 -8.09
C LEU A 146 -1.19 -14.34 -8.49
N GLY A 147 -0.73 -14.17 -9.73
CA GLY A 147 0.40 -14.90 -10.28
C GLY A 147 1.29 -14.06 -11.16
N VAL A 148 2.47 -14.62 -11.48
CA VAL A 148 3.39 -14.04 -12.45
C VAL A 148 2.84 -14.25 -13.86
N SER A 149 2.71 -13.16 -14.62
CA SER A 149 2.17 -13.11 -15.98
C SER A 149 3.30 -13.11 -17.03
N PRO A 150 3.09 -13.66 -18.25
CA PRO A 150 1.86 -14.30 -18.72
C PRO A 150 1.74 -15.78 -18.33
N SER A 151 2.85 -16.42 -17.96
CA SER A 151 2.89 -17.83 -17.59
C SER A 151 3.98 -18.03 -16.52
N GLY A 152 3.59 -18.04 -15.27
CA GLY A 152 4.50 -18.19 -14.14
C GLY A 152 3.79 -18.71 -12.89
N PRO A 153 4.52 -18.82 -11.76
CA PRO A 153 3.94 -19.38 -10.54
C PRO A 153 2.85 -18.47 -9.96
N ALA A 154 1.86 -19.10 -9.35
CA ALA A 154 0.91 -18.41 -8.49
C ALA A 154 1.60 -17.99 -7.19
N LEU A 155 1.44 -16.72 -6.82
CA LEU A 155 1.91 -16.16 -5.55
C LEU A 155 0.86 -16.35 -4.45
N PHE A 156 -0.41 -16.19 -4.81
CA PHE A 156 -1.56 -16.38 -3.94
C PHE A 156 -2.66 -17.12 -4.68
N GLN A 157 -3.34 -18.01 -3.98
CA GLN A 157 -4.48 -18.79 -4.47
C GLN A 157 -5.59 -18.76 -3.42
N ASP A 158 -6.83 -18.95 -3.87
CA ASP A 158 -8.01 -19.12 -3.02
C ASP A 158 -8.23 -18.01 -1.98
N VAL A 159 -7.85 -16.77 -2.32
CA VAL A 159 -8.12 -15.61 -1.45
C VAL A 159 -9.60 -15.29 -1.54
N LYS A 160 -10.32 -15.55 -0.45
CA LYS A 160 -11.79 -15.35 -0.36
C LYS A 160 -12.19 -13.89 -0.56
N PRO A 161 -13.42 -13.59 -1.04
CA PRO A 161 -13.92 -12.23 -1.11
C PRO A 161 -13.84 -11.53 0.26
N GLY A 162 -13.35 -10.29 0.27
CA GLY A 162 -13.18 -9.52 1.50
C GLY A 162 -12.05 -10.01 2.40
N ALA A 163 -11.11 -10.81 1.89
CA ALA A 163 -9.93 -11.26 2.61
C ALA A 163 -8.64 -10.72 1.99
N SER A 164 -7.56 -10.79 2.76
CA SER A 164 -6.20 -10.51 2.32
C SER A 164 -5.25 -11.66 2.66
N ALA A 165 -4.17 -11.76 1.90
CA ALA A 165 -3.06 -12.68 2.17
C ALA A 165 -1.73 -11.96 1.91
N ALA A 166 -0.70 -12.28 2.69
CA ALA A 166 0.61 -11.65 2.58
C ALA A 166 1.74 -12.66 2.43
N ARG A 167 2.82 -12.23 1.77
CA ARG A 167 4.04 -13.01 1.59
C ARG A 167 5.25 -12.08 1.48
N ALA A 168 6.33 -12.44 2.17
CA ALA A 168 7.64 -11.83 1.98
C ALA A 168 8.23 -12.25 0.62
N ILE A 169 8.79 -11.30 -0.12
CA ILE A 169 9.50 -11.53 -1.37
C ILE A 169 10.88 -10.88 -1.34
N ASN A 170 11.81 -11.47 -2.10
CA ASN A 170 13.03 -10.74 -2.43
C ASN A 170 12.69 -9.61 -3.41
N PRO A 171 13.40 -8.47 -3.37
CA PRO A 171 13.33 -7.46 -4.42
C PRO A 171 13.62 -8.08 -5.79
N VAL A 172 12.58 -8.22 -6.62
CA VAL A 172 12.67 -8.81 -7.96
C VAL A 172 11.80 -8.04 -8.94
N SER A 173 12.21 -8.03 -10.20
CA SER A 173 11.34 -7.55 -11.29
C SER A 173 10.38 -8.67 -11.69
N ALA A 174 9.08 -8.38 -11.67
CA ALA A 174 8.04 -9.30 -12.09
C ALA A 174 6.89 -8.52 -12.73
N THR A 175 6.11 -9.19 -13.57
CA THR A 175 4.80 -8.69 -14.03
C THR A 175 3.74 -9.61 -13.47
N LEU A 176 2.70 -9.06 -12.86
CA LEU A 176 1.67 -9.79 -12.15
C LEU A 176 0.32 -9.65 -12.84
N ALA A 177 -0.55 -10.64 -12.71
CA ALA A 177 -1.96 -10.53 -13.07
C ALA A 177 -2.82 -11.17 -11.98
N ALA A 178 -3.97 -10.56 -11.69
CA ALA A 178 -4.96 -11.14 -10.80
C ALA A 178 -5.95 -11.99 -11.59
N GLY A 179 -6.32 -13.14 -11.04
CA GLY A 179 -7.28 -14.06 -11.63
C GLY A 179 -8.56 -14.14 -10.82
N CYS A 180 -9.66 -14.36 -11.54
CA CYS A 180 -10.92 -14.82 -10.98
C CYS A 180 -11.52 -15.92 -11.86
N GLY A 181 -11.36 -17.18 -11.46
CA GLY A 181 -11.70 -18.31 -12.32
C GLY A 181 -10.89 -18.27 -13.62
N ALA A 182 -11.58 -18.24 -14.77
CA ALA A 182 -10.93 -18.19 -16.08
C ALA A 182 -10.54 -16.77 -16.54
N ALA A 183 -11.05 -15.72 -15.90
CA ALA A 183 -10.73 -14.35 -16.26
C ALA A 183 -9.45 -13.88 -15.56
N ALA A 184 -8.65 -13.09 -16.27
CA ALA A 184 -7.45 -12.47 -15.74
C ALA A 184 -7.46 -10.97 -15.98
N SER A 185 -6.89 -10.22 -15.04
CA SER A 185 -6.71 -8.79 -15.19
C SER A 185 -5.65 -8.50 -16.26
N PRO A 186 -5.60 -7.27 -16.79
CA PRO A 186 -4.41 -6.79 -17.46
C PRO A 186 -3.16 -6.98 -16.58
N ALA A 187 -2.03 -7.20 -17.24
CA ALA A 187 -0.74 -7.37 -16.61
C ALA A 187 -0.30 -6.05 -15.92
N LEU A 188 0.19 -6.16 -14.69
CA LEU A 188 0.71 -5.07 -13.88
C LEU A 188 2.21 -5.29 -13.62
N PRO A 189 3.11 -4.45 -14.14
CA PRO A 189 4.51 -4.52 -13.78
C PRO A 189 4.68 -4.15 -12.29
N LEU A 190 5.41 -4.97 -11.54
CA LEU A 190 5.76 -4.68 -10.17
C LEU A 190 6.80 -3.54 -10.16
N PRO A 191 6.64 -2.50 -9.32
CA PRO A 191 7.68 -1.50 -9.17
C PRO A 191 8.93 -2.10 -8.53
N ALA A 192 10.06 -1.38 -8.61
CA ALA A 192 11.29 -1.76 -7.95
C ALA A 192 11.17 -1.60 -6.42
N LEU A 193 10.68 -2.65 -5.75
CA LEU A 193 10.50 -2.66 -4.30
C LEU A 193 11.84 -2.75 -3.55
N GLN A 194 11.92 -2.10 -2.41
CA GLN A 194 13.05 -2.12 -1.49
C GLN A 194 12.74 -3.03 -0.29
N PRO A 195 13.77 -3.55 0.41
CA PRO A 195 13.59 -4.16 1.72
C PRO A 195 12.77 -3.25 2.65
N GLY A 196 11.78 -3.82 3.33
CA GLY A 196 10.85 -3.09 4.21
C GLY A 196 9.64 -2.47 3.51
N ASP A 197 9.58 -2.45 2.17
CA ASP A 197 8.37 -1.99 1.47
C ASP A 197 7.19 -2.96 1.69
N HIS A 198 6.02 -2.40 1.99
CA HIS A 198 4.76 -3.13 2.02
C HIS A 198 3.91 -2.76 0.80
N TYR A 199 3.91 -3.60 -0.23
CA TYR A 199 3.17 -3.36 -1.47
C TYR A 199 1.82 -4.08 -1.46
N SER A 200 0.74 -3.30 -1.50
CA SER A 200 -0.63 -3.82 -1.56
C SER A 200 -1.10 -3.99 -3.00
N LEU A 201 -1.72 -5.12 -3.30
CA LEU A 201 -2.29 -5.49 -4.58
C LEU A 201 -3.78 -5.74 -4.40
N PHE A 202 -4.61 -4.94 -5.07
CA PHE A 202 -6.06 -4.97 -4.93
C PHE A 202 -6.68 -5.57 -6.19
N LEU A 203 -7.33 -6.72 -6.06
CA LEU A 203 -8.26 -7.26 -7.05
C LEU A 203 -9.61 -6.58 -6.85
N THR A 204 -10.03 -5.76 -7.81
CA THR A 204 -11.34 -5.10 -7.88
C THR A 204 -12.03 -5.46 -9.21
N GLY A 205 -13.12 -4.77 -9.54
CA GLY A 205 -13.93 -5.07 -10.71
C GLY A 205 -14.91 -6.22 -10.44
N THR A 206 -15.15 -7.03 -11.46
CA THR A 206 -16.06 -8.20 -11.39
C THR A 206 -15.28 -9.48 -11.67
N ALA A 207 -15.88 -10.63 -11.39
CA ALA A 207 -15.29 -11.92 -11.71
C ALA A 207 -15.02 -12.09 -13.21
N ALA A 208 -15.83 -11.50 -14.09
CA ALA A 208 -15.65 -11.56 -15.54
C ALA A 208 -14.64 -10.54 -16.09
N ALA A 209 -14.46 -9.42 -15.40
CA ALA A 209 -13.54 -8.35 -15.78
C ALA A 209 -12.73 -7.90 -14.55
N PRO A 210 -11.82 -8.74 -14.05
CA PRO A 210 -11.02 -8.43 -12.88
C PRO A 210 -10.03 -7.31 -13.18
N VAL A 211 -9.82 -6.43 -12.21
CA VAL A 211 -8.88 -5.31 -12.29
C VAL A 211 -7.85 -5.44 -11.19
N LEU A 212 -6.57 -5.36 -11.54
CA LEU A 212 -5.48 -5.32 -10.57
C LEU A 212 -4.92 -3.90 -10.45
N ARG A 213 -4.75 -3.44 -9.21
CA ARG A 213 -4.05 -2.20 -8.87
C ARG A 213 -3.03 -2.47 -7.77
N GLY A 214 -1.87 -1.85 -7.87
CA GLY A 214 -0.82 -1.95 -6.86
C GLY A 214 -0.51 -0.60 -6.24
N GLN A 215 -0.20 -0.57 -4.95
CA GLN A 215 0.11 0.64 -4.21
C GLN A 215 1.09 0.34 -3.06
N VAL A 216 2.16 1.14 -2.95
CA VAL A 216 3.03 1.12 -1.77
C VAL A 216 2.25 1.65 -0.56
N SER A 217 2.25 0.91 0.53
CA SER A 217 1.60 1.29 1.78
C SER A 217 2.47 2.31 2.51
N ALA A 218 1.84 3.24 3.19
CA ALA A 218 2.51 4.21 4.05
C ALA A 218 1.61 4.53 5.25
N THR A 219 2.21 5.04 6.31
CA THR A 219 1.53 5.47 7.54
C THR A 219 1.53 6.99 7.61
N ASP A 220 0.48 7.57 8.16
CA ASP A 220 0.42 8.99 8.44
C ASP A 220 1.63 9.43 9.29
N PRO A 221 2.18 10.63 9.05
CA PRO A 221 3.18 11.18 9.93
C PRO A 221 2.64 11.24 11.36
N TYR A 222 3.42 10.73 12.31
CA TYR A 222 3.12 10.89 13.72
C TYR A 222 3.85 12.11 14.27
N SER A 223 3.10 13.07 14.81
CA SER A 223 3.62 14.19 15.60
C SER A 223 3.12 14.07 17.05
N ARG A 224 3.96 14.41 18.02
CA ARG A 224 3.56 14.48 19.44
C ARG A 224 2.58 15.61 19.70
#